data_AF-A0A8J7ZAP7-F1
#
_entry.id   AF-A0A8J7ZAP7-F1
#
_cell.length_a   1.000
_cell.length_b   1.000
_cell.length_c   1.000
_cell.angle_alpha   90.00
_cell.angle_beta   90.00
_cell.angle_gamma   90.00
#
_symmetry.space_group_name_H-M   'P 1'
#
loop_
_entity.id
_entity.type
_entity.pdbx_description
1 polymer ?
#
loop_
_entity_poly.entity_id
_entity_poly.type
_entity_poly.pdbx_seq_one_letter_code
_entity_poly.pdbx_strand_id
1 'polypeptide(L)'
;MAIIFRELNTEENQIIRDGLSYWLSEELFSEFVNSYCFMIGEGKWKEIFLITNDLKKLLDKHPTITPYTIGLGLGEIKQNELLLSLSGSSIISPLTTRKAIISQDAEQPFLYKNHILAKSVLKCSRSVQVNEKLLVTNEMGDLLGIGQLKIQVDELSKEKNADHQAIYNILDLGWYLRKGK
;
A
#
# COMPACT_ATOMS: atom_id res chain seq x y z
N MET A 1 13.28 -13.46 -17.91
CA MET A 1 12.03 -13.31 -18.69
C MET A 1 11.78 -11.81 -18.81
N ALA A 2 11.55 -11.29 -20.01
CA ALA A 2 11.29 -9.86 -20.19
C ALA A 2 9.90 -9.50 -19.64
N ILE A 3 9.79 -8.38 -18.93
CA ILE A 3 8.49 -7.84 -18.49
C ILE A 3 7.84 -7.18 -19.70
N ILE A 4 6.58 -7.52 -19.98
CA ILE A 4 5.79 -6.94 -21.06
C ILE A 4 4.83 -5.94 -20.46
N PHE A 5 4.88 -4.70 -20.93
CA PHE A 5 3.99 -3.65 -20.47
C PHE A 5 2.77 -3.54 -21.39
N ARG A 6 1.56 -3.50 -20.80
CA ARG A 6 0.30 -3.38 -21.54
C ARG A 6 -0.77 -2.65 -20.74
N GLU A 7 -1.84 -2.26 -21.43
CA GLU A 7 -3.05 -1.75 -20.80
C GLU A 7 -3.81 -2.86 -20.04
N LEU A 8 -4.69 -2.41 -19.16
CA LEU A 8 -5.54 -3.26 -18.34
C LEU A 8 -6.71 -3.80 -19.15
N ASN A 9 -7.09 -5.03 -18.85
CA ASN A 9 -8.38 -5.54 -19.30
C ASN A 9 -9.52 -5.12 -18.34
N THR A 10 -10.76 -5.49 -18.67
CA THR A 10 -11.94 -5.13 -17.86
C THR A 10 -11.89 -5.72 -16.44
N GLU A 11 -11.42 -6.96 -16.29
CA GLU A 11 -11.32 -7.64 -15.00
C GLU A 11 -10.26 -6.96 -14.11
N GLU A 12 -9.10 -6.65 -14.65
CA GLU A 12 -8.00 -5.97 -13.96
C GLU A 12 -8.39 -4.55 -13.53
N ASN A 13 -9.15 -3.83 -14.36
CA ASN A 13 -9.74 -2.54 -13.97
C ASN A 13 -10.67 -2.69 -12.75
N GLN A 14 -11.50 -3.73 -12.73
CA GLN A 14 -12.40 -3.98 -11.60
C GLN A 14 -11.61 -4.34 -10.33
N ILE A 15 -10.60 -5.20 -10.42
CA ILE A 15 -9.72 -5.55 -9.29
C ILE A 15 -9.05 -4.31 -8.70
N ILE A 16 -8.55 -3.40 -9.54
CA ILE A 16 -7.92 -2.16 -9.06
C ILE A 16 -8.94 -1.24 -8.42
N ARG A 17 -10.14 -1.11 -9.00
CA ARG A 17 -11.22 -0.31 -8.43
C ARG A 17 -11.61 -0.82 -7.04
N ASP A 18 -11.82 -2.12 -6.90
CA ASP A 18 -12.18 -2.74 -5.62
C ASP A 18 -11.03 -2.63 -4.62
N GLY A 19 -9.80 -2.84 -5.08
CA GLY A 19 -8.59 -2.71 -4.27
C GLY A 19 -8.33 -1.29 -3.77
N LEU A 20 -8.55 -0.26 -4.60
CA LEU A 20 -8.33 1.13 -4.22
C LEU A 20 -9.49 1.72 -3.42
N SER A 21 -10.74 1.30 -3.68
CA SER A 21 -11.90 1.73 -2.87
C SER A 21 -11.82 1.23 -1.43
N TYR A 22 -11.05 0.16 -1.17
CA TYR A 22 -10.68 -0.22 0.19
C TYR A 22 -9.91 0.89 0.91
N TRP A 23 -9.02 1.61 0.22
CA TRP A 23 -8.13 2.60 0.82
C TRP A 23 -8.65 4.05 0.72
N LEU A 24 -9.38 4.37 -0.35
CA LEU A 24 -9.77 5.73 -0.71
C LEU A 24 -11.29 5.90 -0.63
N SER A 25 -11.75 7.11 -0.30
CA SER A 25 -13.15 7.48 -0.52
C SER A 25 -13.42 7.58 -2.03
N GLU A 26 -14.69 7.52 -2.44
CA GLU A 26 -15.07 7.64 -3.86
C GLU A 26 -14.58 8.96 -4.50
N GLU A 27 -14.58 10.06 -3.74
CA GLU A 27 -14.05 11.35 -4.18
C GLU A 27 -12.55 11.29 -4.45
N LEU A 28 -11.77 10.81 -3.49
CA LEU A 28 -10.31 10.67 -3.62
C LEU A 28 -9.92 9.63 -4.66
N PHE A 29 -10.71 8.56 -4.80
CA PHE A 29 -10.53 7.57 -5.87
C PHE A 29 -10.69 8.23 -7.24
N SER A 30 -11.72 9.05 -7.43
CA SER A 30 -11.96 9.76 -8.68
C SER A 30 -10.82 10.73 -9.02
N GLU A 31 -10.33 11.49 -8.04
CA GLU A 31 -9.16 12.35 -8.22
C GLU A 31 -7.89 11.55 -8.57
N PHE A 32 -7.70 10.40 -7.91
CA PHE A 32 -6.56 9.54 -8.12
C PHE A 32 -6.51 8.96 -9.53
N VAL A 33 -7.64 8.42 -10.03
CA VAL A 33 -7.71 7.86 -11.39
C VAL A 33 -7.66 8.92 -12.49
N ASN A 34 -8.02 10.17 -12.18
CA ASN A 34 -7.85 11.30 -13.11
C ASN A 34 -6.38 11.76 -13.23
N SER A 35 -5.59 11.53 -12.18
CA SER A 35 -4.19 11.98 -12.09
C SER A 35 -3.21 11.01 -12.73
N TYR A 36 -3.55 9.71 -12.77
CA TYR A 36 -2.65 8.65 -13.22
C TYR A 36 -3.32 7.71 -14.22
N CYS A 37 -2.53 7.19 -15.16
CA CYS A 37 -2.92 6.00 -15.92
C CYS A 37 -2.29 4.76 -15.28
N PHE A 38 -2.99 3.64 -15.39
CA PHE A 38 -2.50 2.36 -14.93
C PHE A 38 -1.92 1.57 -16.11
N MET A 39 -0.91 0.76 -15.84
CA MET A 39 -0.31 -0.19 -16.78
C MET A 39 -0.03 -1.51 -16.07
N ILE A 40 -0.18 -2.63 -16.76
CA ILE A 40 0.27 -3.93 -16.27
C ILE A 40 1.68 -4.19 -16.78
N GLY A 41 2.59 -4.51 -15.87
CA GLY A 41 3.83 -5.21 -16.18
C GLY A 41 3.62 -6.71 -16.00
N GLU A 42 3.59 -7.44 -17.10
CA GLU A 42 3.39 -8.88 -17.12
C GLU A 42 4.73 -9.60 -17.15
N GLY A 43 5.06 -10.24 -16.03
CA GLY A 43 6.27 -11.07 -15.88
C GLY A 43 5.92 -12.40 -15.22
N LYS A 44 6.65 -12.75 -14.14
CA LYS A 44 6.29 -13.90 -13.30
C LYS A 44 4.98 -13.67 -12.54
N TRP A 45 4.69 -12.40 -12.25
CA TRP A 45 3.49 -11.91 -11.57
C TRP A 45 2.95 -10.75 -12.41
N LYS A 46 1.69 -10.36 -12.15
CA LYS A 46 1.09 -9.16 -12.75
C LYS A 46 1.32 -7.99 -11.81
N GLU A 47 2.23 -7.10 -12.17
CA GLU A 47 2.51 -5.87 -11.44
C GLU A 47 1.72 -4.72 -12.04
N ILE A 48 1.24 -3.80 -11.21
CA ILE A 48 0.51 -2.61 -11.62
C ILE A 48 1.42 -1.41 -11.46
N PHE A 49 1.52 -0.59 -12.50
CA PHE A 49 2.30 0.63 -12.51
C PHE A 49 1.41 1.84 -12.75
N LEU A 50 1.71 2.92 -12.03
CA LEU A 50 1.14 4.24 -12.25
C LEU A 50 2.07 5.03 -13.17
N ILE A 51 1.50 5.60 -14.22
CA ILE A 51 2.20 6.47 -15.16
C ILE A 51 1.47 7.79 -15.32
N THR A 52 2.19 8.82 -15.74
CA THR A 52 1.57 10.09 -16.11
C THR A 52 0.94 10.00 -17.50
N ASN A 53 -0.04 10.87 -17.76
CA ASN A 53 -0.65 11.02 -19.09
C ASN A 53 0.39 11.30 -20.19
N ASP A 54 1.45 12.03 -19.88
CA ASP A 54 2.50 12.35 -20.86
C ASP A 54 3.38 11.14 -21.19
N LEU A 55 3.70 10.31 -20.19
CA LEU A 55 4.39 9.04 -20.43
C LEU A 55 3.50 8.10 -21.25
N LYS A 56 2.19 8.05 -20.97
CA LYS A 56 1.24 7.26 -21.77
C LYS A 56 1.26 7.70 -23.24
N LYS A 57 1.12 9.00 -23.51
CA LYS A 57 1.18 9.56 -24.87
C LYS A 57 2.49 9.22 -25.58
N LEU A 58 3.61 9.19 -24.87
CA LEU A 58 4.91 8.82 -25.44
C LEU A 58 4.93 7.35 -25.87
N LEU A 59 4.41 6.44 -25.04
CA LEU A 59 4.35 5.01 -25.34
C LEU A 59 3.39 4.71 -26.49
N ASP A 60 2.24 5.38 -26.52
CA ASP A 60 1.26 5.23 -27.61
C ASP A 60 1.86 5.65 -28.97
N LYS A 61 2.76 6.65 -28.98
CA LYS A 61 3.49 7.08 -30.19
C LYS A 61 4.63 6.15 -30.60
N HIS A 62 5.15 5.37 -29.65
CA HIS A 62 6.31 4.51 -29.85
C HIS A 62 6.06 3.10 -29.28
N PRO A 63 5.12 2.34 -29.86
CA PRO A 63 4.67 1.05 -29.33
C PRO A 63 5.77 -0.02 -29.32
N THR A 64 6.86 0.19 -30.08
CA THR A 64 8.02 -0.71 -30.12
C THR A 64 8.98 -0.48 -28.95
N ILE A 65 8.82 0.60 -28.18
CA ILE A 65 9.64 0.84 -26.98
C ILE A 65 9.05 0.00 -25.85
N THR A 66 9.78 -1.04 -25.45
CA THR A 66 9.54 -1.72 -24.19
C THR A 66 10.47 -1.11 -23.15
N PRO A 67 9.97 -0.23 -22.26
CA PRO A 67 10.84 0.41 -21.28
C PRO A 67 11.43 -0.62 -20.33
N TYR A 68 12.68 -0.42 -19.89
CA TYR A 68 13.27 -1.26 -18.85
C TYR A 68 12.59 -1.03 -17.48
N THR A 69 12.09 0.20 -17.25
CA THR A 69 11.29 0.58 -16.08
C THR A 69 10.22 1.58 -16.50
N ILE A 70 9.03 1.51 -15.89
CA ILE A 70 7.94 2.43 -16.19
C ILE A 70 7.31 2.94 -14.89
N GLY A 71 7.14 4.25 -14.80
CA GLY A 71 6.36 4.88 -13.73
C GLY A 71 6.72 4.43 -12.31
N LEU A 72 5.70 4.28 -11.47
CA LEU A 72 5.83 3.76 -10.10
C LEU A 72 4.97 2.52 -9.90
N GLY A 73 5.52 1.45 -9.33
CA GLY A 73 4.76 0.25 -9.00
C GLY A 73 3.74 0.53 -7.89
N LEU A 74 2.44 0.41 -8.18
CA LEU A 74 1.35 0.48 -7.21
C LEU A 74 1.29 -0.80 -6.36
N GLY A 75 1.56 -1.95 -6.96
CA GLY A 75 1.34 -3.23 -6.34
C GLY A 75 1.32 -4.37 -7.34
N GLU A 76 0.79 -5.50 -6.91
CA GLU A 76 0.60 -6.68 -7.74
C GLU A 76 -0.84 -7.19 -7.66
N ILE A 77 -1.30 -7.84 -8.73
CA ILE A 77 -2.53 -8.62 -8.71
C ILE A 77 -2.18 -10.04 -8.33
N LYS A 78 -2.76 -10.51 -7.23
CA LYS A 78 -2.57 -11.87 -6.74
C LYS A 78 -3.89 -12.40 -6.21
N GLN A 79 -4.27 -13.61 -6.66
CA GLN A 79 -5.54 -14.24 -6.25
C GLN A 79 -6.76 -13.32 -6.40
N ASN A 80 -6.80 -12.55 -7.50
CA ASN A 80 -7.87 -11.59 -7.81
C ASN A 80 -7.96 -10.39 -6.85
N GLU A 81 -6.90 -10.09 -6.11
CA GLU A 81 -6.81 -8.93 -5.22
C GLU A 81 -5.64 -8.04 -5.59
N LEU A 82 -5.80 -6.73 -5.38
CA LEU A 82 -4.70 -5.77 -5.37
C LEU A 82 -3.93 -5.87 -4.06
N LEU A 83 -2.65 -6.25 -4.16
CA LEU A 83 -1.71 -6.15 -3.05
C LEU A 83 -0.83 -4.92 -3.27
N LEU A 84 -1.02 -3.87 -2.46
CA LEU A 84 -0.19 -2.68 -2.53
C LEU A 84 1.28 -3.02 -2.25
N SER A 85 2.16 -2.47 -3.06
CA SER A 85 3.59 -2.42 -2.76
C SER A 85 3.87 -1.31 -1.74
N LEU A 86 5.10 -1.23 -1.23
CA LEU A 86 5.53 -0.11 -0.39
C LEU A 86 5.47 1.23 -1.15
N SER A 87 5.84 1.25 -2.44
CA SER A 87 5.76 2.44 -3.28
C SER A 87 4.34 2.85 -3.63
N GLY A 88 3.42 1.90 -3.83
CA GLY A 88 2.00 2.23 -3.98
C GLY A 88 1.41 2.75 -2.68
N SER A 89 1.76 2.10 -1.57
CA SER A 89 1.34 2.52 -0.24
C SER A 89 1.79 3.94 0.09
N SER A 90 2.98 4.38 -0.37
CA SER A 90 3.47 5.73 -0.09
C SER A 90 2.67 6.81 -0.82
N ILE A 91 2.17 6.54 -2.02
CA ILE A 91 1.25 7.44 -2.72
C ILE A 91 -0.13 7.47 -2.04
N ILE A 92 -0.61 6.31 -1.56
CA ILE A 92 -1.94 6.19 -0.94
C ILE A 92 -1.97 6.76 0.49
N SER A 93 -0.87 6.68 1.24
CA SER A 93 -0.74 7.12 2.63
C SER A 93 -1.27 8.54 2.94
N PRO A 94 -0.94 9.58 2.15
CA PRO A 94 -1.47 10.92 2.39
C PRO A 94 -2.97 11.04 2.12
N LEU A 95 -3.55 10.16 1.30
CA LEU A 95 -4.95 10.22 0.88
C LEU A 95 -5.86 9.40 1.82
N THR A 96 -5.36 8.29 2.36
CA THR A 96 -6.19 7.40 3.18
C THR A 96 -6.27 7.80 4.64
N THR A 97 -7.43 7.54 5.25
CA THR A 97 -7.63 7.57 6.70
C THR A 97 -7.36 6.22 7.36
N ARG A 98 -7.26 5.12 6.61
CA ARG A 98 -7.08 3.75 7.14
C ARG A 98 -5.63 3.49 7.56
N LYS A 99 -5.22 4.20 8.62
CA LYS A 99 -3.86 4.13 9.17
C LYS A 99 -3.83 4.11 10.69
N ALA A 100 -2.72 3.63 11.21
CA ALA A 100 -2.31 3.79 12.60
C ALA A 100 -1.03 4.62 12.69
N ILE A 101 -1.00 5.50 13.67
CA ILE A 101 0.15 6.33 14.03
C ILE A 101 0.79 5.66 15.25
N ILE A 102 2.07 5.34 15.15
CA ILE A 102 2.83 4.72 16.24
C ILE A 102 3.80 5.71 16.89
N SER A 103 4.19 5.40 18.12
CA SER A 103 5.20 6.17 18.86
C SER A 103 6.59 6.00 18.24
N GLN A 104 7.44 7.02 18.43
CA GLN A 104 8.83 7.01 17.97
C GLN A 104 9.60 5.74 18.37
N ASP A 105 9.45 5.28 19.62
CA ASP A 105 10.13 4.08 20.13
C ASP A 105 9.75 2.79 19.40
N ALA A 106 8.59 2.75 18.72
CA ALA A 106 8.11 1.60 17.98
C ALA A 106 8.48 1.62 16.48
N GLU A 107 8.94 2.76 15.95
CA GLU A 107 9.32 2.90 14.54
C GLU A 107 10.42 1.93 14.14
N GLN A 108 11.54 1.97 14.86
CA GLN A 108 12.70 1.14 14.55
C GLN A 108 12.35 -0.36 14.68
N PRO A 109 11.77 -0.86 15.79
CA PRO A 109 11.32 -2.24 15.88
C PRO A 109 10.42 -2.67 14.72
N PHE A 110 9.44 -1.84 14.34
CA PHE A 110 8.55 -2.13 13.23
C PHE A 110 9.31 -2.27 11.90
N LEU A 111 10.24 -1.35 11.61
CA LEU A 111 11.13 -1.43 10.46
C LEU A 111 12.08 -2.63 10.49
N TYR A 112 12.13 -3.41 11.57
CA TYR A 112 12.85 -4.69 11.68
C TYR A 112 11.90 -5.90 11.72
N LYS A 113 10.73 -5.80 11.07
CA LYS A 113 9.69 -6.86 10.98
C LYS A 113 8.96 -7.17 12.30
N ASN A 114 9.18 -6.43 13.39
CA ASN A 114 8.45 -6.67 14.64
C ASN A 114 7.00 -6.18 14.55
N HIS A 115 6.14 -6.83 15.32
CA HIS A 115 4.76 -6.40 15.53
C HIS A 115 4.70 -5.22 16.51
N ILE A 116 3.64 -4.43 16.43
CA ILE A 116 3.45 -3.25 17.28
C ILE A 116 2.59 -3.63 18.47
N LEU A 117 3.05 -3.27 19.66
CA LEU A 117 2.29 -3.43 20.91
C LEU A 117 1.21 -2.36 21.02
N ALA A 118 0.09 -2.66 21.69
CA ALA A 118 -1.03 -1.72 21.81
C ALA A 118 -0.61 -0.37 22.40
N LYS A 119 0.27 -0.39 23.43
CA LYS A 119 0.79 0.82 24.07
C LYS A 119 1.57 1.76 23.13
N SER A 120 2.06 1.23 22.02
CA SER A 120 2.82 1.99 21.02
C SER A 120 1.94 2.59 19.93
N VAL A 121 0.63 2.31 19.93
CA VAL A 121 -0.32 2.89 18.98
C VAL A 121 -0.91 4.18 19.56
N LEU A 122 -0.51 5.32 19.01
CA LEU A 122 -0.97 6.64 19.46
C LEU A 122 -2.37 6.96 18.94
N LYS A 123 -2.63 6.63 17.68
CA LYS A 123 -3.92 6.81 17.01
C LYS A 123 -4.14 5.67 16.03
N CYS A 124 -5.38 5.23 15.87
CA CYS A 124 -5.77 4.26 14.85
C CYS A 124 -7.14 4.62 14.30
N SER A 125 -7.34 4.45 13.00
CA SER A 125 -8.64 4.70 12.39
C SER A 125 -9.71 3.77 12.95
N ARG A 126 -10.81 4.34 13.40
CA ARG A 126 -11.99 3.59 13.86
C ARG A 126 -12.70 2.82 12.74
N SER A 127 -12.44 3.16 11.48
CA SER A 127 -13.02 2.42 10.34
C SER A 127 -12.35 1.08 10.08
N VAL A 128 -11.19 0.81 10.68
CA VAL A 128 -10.44 -0.44 10.49
C VAL A 128 -10.89 -1.47 11.52
N GLN A 129 -11.31 -2.63 11.04
CA GLN A 129 -11.75 -3.75 11.85
C GLN A 129 -10.61 -4.74 12.14
N VAL A 130 -10.83 -5.66 13.09
CA VAL A 130 -9.87 -6.73 13.38
C VAL A 130 -9.65 -7.58 12.14
N ASN A 131 -8.39 -7.95 11.90
CA ASN A 131 -7.86 -8.65 10.73
C ASN A 131 -7.86 -7.86 9.42
N GLU A 132 -8.26 -6.59 9.43
CA GLU A 132 -8.10 -5.72 8.27
C GLU A 132 -6.69 -5.14 8.16
N LYS A 133 -6.29 -4.82 6.93
CA LYS A 133 -5.02 -4.17 6.63
C LYS A 133 -5.14 -2.67 6.91
N LEU A 134 -4.05 -2.07 7.34
CA LEU A 134 -3.92 -0.63 7.49
C LEU A 134 -2.51 -0.18 7.16
N LEU A 135 -2.34 1.11 6.86
CA LEU A 135 -1.01 1.70 6.76
C LEU A 135 -0.50 2.07 8.15
N VAL A 136 0.79 1.87 8.38
CA VAL A 136 1.45 2.26 9.63
C VAL A 136 2.30 3.48 9.33
N THR A 137 2.10 4.56 10.08
CA THR A 137 2.87 5.80 9.95
C THR A 137 3.52 6.19 11.26
N ASN A 138 4.58 6.99 11.18
CA ASN A 138 5.11 7.70 12.34
C ASN A 138 4.21 8.92 12.71
N GLU A 139 4.61 9.64 13.74
CA GLU A 139 3.93 10.85 14.22
C GLU A 139 3.93 12.00 13.19
N MET A 140 4.91 12.03 12.29
CA MET A 140 5.01 13.01 11.20
C MET A 140 4.12 12.64 9.99
N GLY A 141 3.52 11.46 10.00
CA GLY A 141 2.69 10.94 8.91
C GLY A 141 3.46 10.22 7.81
N ASP A 142 4.76 10.00 7.97
CA ASP A 142 5.55 9.21 7.03
C ASP A 142 5.12 7.75 7.08
N LEU A 143 4.94 7.14 5.91
CA LEU A 143 4.65 5.72 5.81
C LEU A 143 5.86 4.91 6.31
N LEU A 144 5.60 3.95 7.20
CA LEU A 144 6.58 2.95 7.63
C LEU A 144 6.31 1.59 6.97
N GLY A 145 5.05 1.28 6.66
CA GLY A 145 4.66 0.00 6.07
C GLY A 145 3.17 -0.31 6.11
N ILE A 146 2.86 -1.58 5.92
CA ILE A 146 1.51 -2.16 5.96
C ILE A 146 1.43 -3.09 7.17
N GLY A 147 0.39 -2.91 7.97
CA GLY A 147 0.08 -3.76 9.12
C GLY A 147 -1.31 -4.39 9.01
N GLN A 148 -1.57 -5.35 9.90
CA GLN A 148 -2.89 -5.95 10.10
C GLN A 148 -3.33 -5.75 11.54
N LEU A 149 -4.50 -5.15 11.75
CA LEU A 149 -5.05 -4.95 13.10
C LEU A 149 -5.43 -6.30 13.72
N LYS A 150 -5.09 -6.55 14.98
CA LYS A 150 -5.37 -7.80 15.69
C LYS A 150 -6.26 -7.66 16.92
N ILE A 151 -6.46 -6.43 17.39
CA ILE A 151 -7.38 -6.13 18.48
C ILE A 151 -8.31 -4.98 18.08
N GLN A 152 -9.49 -4.91 18.69
CA GLN A 152 -10.42 -3.83 18.40
C GLN A 152 -9.80 -2.47 18.71
N VAL A 153 -10.15 -1.44 17.92
CA VAL A 153 -9.58 -0.09 18.09
C VAL A 153 -9.83 0.45 19.50
N ASP A 154 -11.02 0.21 20.05
CA ASP A 154 -11.40 0.64 21.41
C ASP A 154 -10.67 -0.15 22.53
N GLU A 155 -9.99 -1.25 22.19
CA GLU A 155 -9.18 -2.05 23.12
C GLU A 155 -7.71 -1.57 23.17
N LEU A 156 -7.26 -0.75 22.21
CA LEU A 156 -5.87 -0.27 22.12
C LEU A 156 -5.45 0.54 23.35
N SER A 157 -6.35 1.38 23.88
CA SER A 157 -6.06 2.29 25.00
C SER A 157 -6.23 1.64 26.38
N LYS A 158 -6.63 0.36 26.45
CA LYS A 158 -6.85 -0.31 27.73
C LYS A 158 -5.52 -0.83 28.27
N GLU A 159 -5.17 -0.44 29.50
CA GLU A 159 -3.92 -0.79 30.16
C GLU A 159 -3.65 -2.31 30.18
N LYS A 160 -4.69 -3.12 30.43
CA LYS A 160 -4.60 -4.59 30.38
C LYS A 160 -4.10 -5.16 29.04
N ASN A 161 -4.22 -4.40 27.95
CA ASN A 161 -3.83 -4.79 26.60
C ASN A 161 -2.50 -4.14 26.18
N ALA A 162 -1.86 -3.32 27.01
CA ALA A 162 -0.69 -2.51 26.67
C ALA A 162 0.42 -3.32 25.99
N ASP A 163 0.68 -4.54 26.48
CA ASP A 163 1.72 -5.45 25.97
C ASP A 163 1.19 -6.48 24.96
N HIS A 164 -0.06 -6.40 24.54
CA HIS A 164 -0.58 -7.23 23.47
C HIS A 164 -0.12 -6.72 22.10
N GLN A 165 0.20 -7.65 21.20
CA GLN A 165 0.48 -7.33 19.80
C GLN A 165 -0.82 -6.86 19.11
N ALA A 166 -0.91 -5.56 18.89
CA ALA A 166 -2.09 -4.92 18.34
C ALA A 166 -2.07 -4.87 16.81
N ILE A 167 -0.90 -4.71 16.20
CA ILE A 167 -0.74 -4.65 14.75
C ILE A 167 0.36 -5.62 14.34
N TYR A 168 0.01 -6.60 13.51
CA TYR A 168 0.98 -7.50 12.90
C TYR A 168 1.62 -6.82 11.70
N ASN A 169 2.93 -6.90 11.59
CA ASN A 169 3.69 -6.38 10.46
C ASN A 169 3.52 -7.32 9.26
N ILE A 170 3.01 -6.79 8.14
CA ILE A 170 2.93 -7.50 6.86
C ILE A 170 4.14 -7.15 5.99
N LEU A 171 4.42 -5.85 5.84
CA LEU A 171 5.48 -5.32 4.99
C LEU A 171 5.95 -3.97 5.54
N ASP A 172 7.25 -3.72 5.57
CA ASP A 172 7.84 -2.49 6.10
C ASP A 172 8.95 -1.94 5.21
N LEU A 173 9.22 -0.63 5.27
CA LEU A 173 10.24 0.04 4.45
C LEU A 173 11.65 -0.53 4.64
N GLY A 174 11.96 -1.10 5.80
CA GLY A 174 13.24 -1.77 6.04
C GLY A 174 13.46 -2.95 5.07
N TRP A 175 12.41 -3.45 4.42
CA TRP A 175 12.50 -4.48 3.37
C TRP A 175 13.44 -4.06 2.23
N TYR A 176 13.43 -2.77 1.83
CA TYR A 176 14.31 -2.25 0.78
C TYR A 176 15.80 -2.37 1.17
N LEU A 177 16.14 -2.13 2.44
CA LEU A 177 17.51 -2.22 2.94
C LEU A 177 17.96 -3.67 3.13
N ARG A 178 17.02 -4.58 3.43
CA ARG A 178 17.28 -6.02 3.59
C ARG A 178 17.34 -6.79 2.26
N LYS A 179 17.27 -6.09 1.12
CA LYS A 179 17.30 -6.67 -0.23
C LYS A 179 16.21 -7.73 -0.47
N GLY A 180 15.05 -7.57 0.16
CA GLY A 180 13.88 -8.42 -0.07
C GLY A 180 14.08 -9.92 0.18
N LYS A 181 14.93 -10.29 1.15
CA LYS A 181 14.99 -11.66 1.67
C LYS A 181 13.93 -11.94 2.75
#